data_AF-A0A1L5FE35-F1
#
_entry.id   AF-A0A1L5FE35-F1
#
_cell.length_a   1.000
_cell.length_b   1.000
_cell.length_c   1.000
_cell.angle_alpha   90.00
_cell.angle_beta   90.00
_cell.angle_gamma   90.00
#
_symmetry.space_group_name_H-M   'P 1'
#
loop_
_entity.id
_entity.type
_entity.pdbx_description
1 polymer ?
#
loop_
_entity_poly.entity_id
_entity_poly.type
_entity_poly.pdbx_seq_one_letter_code
_entity_poly.pdbx_strand_id
1 'polypeptide(L)'
;MVLKATKAVQQLYISSQLPAEQRKDKAIEIIKEGLKAFDIKITPAIEKIIDASVEEIVLDSKTPEEQRNQRQDNLLQQVSQLQAQVTQLTAEKTNLENQKLQLEQQIQTISSAVQTPQNTNAIQTV
;
A
#
# COMPACT_ATOMS: atom_id res chain seq x y z
N MET A 1 -10.00 -23.47 24.27
CA MET A 1 -10.61 -23.89 22.99
C MET A 1 -9.82 -23.37 21.80
N VAL A 2 -9.54 -22.05 21.73
CA VAL A 2 -8.76 -21.42 20.65
C VAL A 2 -7.43 -22.13 20.36
N LEU A 3 -6.56 -22.28 21.37
CA LEU A 3 -5.26 -22.95 21.21
C LEU A 3 -5.36 -24.39 20.68
N LYS A 4 -6.43 -25.12 21.03
CA LYS A 4 -6.64 -26.49 20.55
C LYS A 4 -7.05 -26.49 19.08
N ALA A 5 -7.94 -25.58 18.68
CA ALA A 5 -8.37 -25.43 17.30
C ALA A 5 -7.21 -25.01 16.39
N THR A 6 -6.41 -24.02 16.81
CA THR A 6 -5.25 -23.56 16.02
C THR A 6 -4.16 -24.62 15.91
N LYS A 7 -3.90 -25.42 16.95
CA LYS A 7 -2.98 -26.57 16.86
C LYS A 7 -3.48 -27.68 15.93
N ALA A 8 -4.77 -28.00 15.97
CA ALA A 8 -5.36 -29.00 15.08
C ALA A 8 -5.24 -28.56 13.61
N VAL A 9 -5.54 -27.29 13.35
CA VAL A 9 -5.37 -26.66 12.03
C VAL A 9 -3.91 -26.65 11.59
N GLN A 10 -2.98 -26.34 12.49
CA GLN A 10 -1.55 -26.40 12.19
C GLN A 10 -1.12 -27.80 11.78
N GLN A 11 -1.66 -28.85 12.42
CA GLN A 11 -1.38 -30.24 12.04
C GLN A 11 -1.93 -30.58 10.65
N LEU A 12 -3.13 -30.08 10.31
CA LEU A 12 -3.70 -30.25 8.96
C LEU A 12 -2.83 -29.57 7.91
N TYR A 13 -2.31 -28.38 8.21
CA TYR A 13 -1.36 -27.70 7.34
C TYR A 13 -0.04 -28.46 7.18
N ILE A 14 0.58 -28.90 8.28
CA ILE A 14 1.83 -29.68 8.25
C ILE A 14 1.65 -30.99 7.47
N SER A 15 0.47 -31.60 7.56
CA SER A 15 0.13 -32.81 6.80
C SER A 15 -0.38 -32.53 5.38
N SER A 16 -0.29 -31.28 4.90
CA SER A 16 -0.72 -30.83 3.56
C SER A 16 -2.21 -31.06 3.26
N GLN A 17 -3.04 -31.21 4.29
CA GLN A 17 -4.50 -31.36 4.17
C GLN A 17 -5.24 -30.03 4.20
N LEU A 18 -4.54 -28.93 4.49
CA LEU A 18 -5.11 -27.59 4.56
C LEU A 18 -4.08 -26.57 4.04
N PRO A 19 -4.44 -25.72 3.04
CA PRO A 19 -3.58 -24.62 2.60
C PRO A 19 -3.32 -23.60 3.71
N ALA A 20 -2.19 -22.89 3.62
CA ALA A 20 -1.75 -21.93 4.64
C ALA A 20 -2.77 -20.80 4.86
N GLU A 21 -3.42 -20.35 3.78
CA GLU A 21 -4.37 -19.25 3.72
C GLU A 21 -5.69 -19.62 4.42
N GLN A 22 -6.03 -20.90 4.44
CA GLN A 22 -7.29 -21.40 5.02
C GLN A 22 -7.19 -21.69 6.53
N ARG A 23 -6.00 -21.55 7.12
CA ARG A 23 -5.77 -21.86 8.54
C ARG A 23 -6.64 -21.03 9.48
N LYS A 24 -6.71 -19.71 9.25
CA LYS A 24 -7.49 -18.80 10.10
C LYS A 24 -8.96 -19.18 10.10
N ASP A 25 -9.56 -19.28 8.92
CA ASP A 25 -10.98 -19.58 8.76
C ASP A 25 -11.35 -20.95 9.34
N LYS A 26 -10.50 -21.96 9.13
CA LYS A 26 -10.74 -23.30 9.68
C LYS A 26 -10.66 -23.33 11.21
N ALA A 27 -9.75 -22.55 11.80
CA ALA A 27 -9.64 -22.46 13.26
C ALA A 27 -10.88 -21.77 13.87
N ILE A 28 -11.36 -20.69 13.22
CA ILE A 28 -12.59 -20.00 13.62
C ILE A 28 -13.79 -20.94 13.52
N GLU A 29 -13.92 -21.70 12.43
CA GLU A 29 -14.98 -22.70 12.22
C GLU A 29 -15.03 -23.71 13.37
N ILE A 30 -13.90 -24.36 13.70
CA ILE A 30 -13.80 -25.34 14.78
C ILE A 30 -14.21 -24.72 16.13
N ILE A 31 -13.83 -23.47 16.40
CA ILE A 31 -14.21 -22.79 17.64
C ILE A 31 -15.72 -22.52 17.66
N LYS A 32 -16.29 -22.03 16.56
CA LYS A 32 -17.74 -21.77 16.46
C LYS A 32 -18.55 -23.06 16.62
N GLU A 33 -18.11 -24.16 16.01
CA GLU A 33 -18.73 -25.48 16.19
C GLU A 33 -18.65 -25.95 17.65
N GLY A 34 -17.49 -25.80 18.29
CA GLY A 34 -17.33 -26.12 19.70
C GLY A 34 -18.26 -25.31 20.60
N LEU A 35 -18.36 -24.00 20.39
CA LEU A 35 -19.27 -23.14 21.16
C LEU A 35 -20.74 -23.52 20.94
N LYS A 36 -21.14 -23.82 19.70
CA LYS A 36 -22.49 -24.33 19.40
C LYS A 36 -22.77 -25.66 20.10
N ALA A 37 -21.80 -26.57 20.16
CA ALA A 37 -21.95 -27.85 20.86
C ALA A 37 -22.15 -27.68 22.39
N PHE A 38 -21.71 -26.57 22.96
CA PHE A 38 -21.97 -26.19 24.36
C PHE A 38 -23.20 -25.28 24.53
N ASP A 39 -24.01 -25.12 23.50
CA ASP A 39 -25.18 -24.23 23.48
C ASP A 39 -24.85 -22.76 23.83
N ILE A 40 -23.62 -22.34 23.54
CA ILE A 40 -23.16 -20.97 23.75
C ILE A 40 -23.56 -20.13 22.53
N LYS A 41 -24.45 -19.16 22.75
CA LYS A 41 -24.84 -18.20 21.71
C LYS A 41 -23.65 -17.34 21.29
N ILE A 42 -23.28 -17.44 20.02
CA ILE A 42 -22.23 -16.62 19.42
C ILE A 42 -22.80 -15.21 19.17
N THR A 43 -22.29 -14.24 19.92
CA THR A 43 -22.61 -12.81 19.73
C THR A 43 -21.50 -12.12 18.92
N PRO A 44 -21.75 -10.95 18.32
CA PRO A 44 -20.71 -10.20 17.60
C PRO A 44 -19.46 -9.90 18.45
N ALA A 45 -19.64 -9.68 19.76
CA ALA A 45 -18.53 -9.49 20.69
C ALA A 45 -17.67 -10.76 20.82
N ILE A 46 -18.31 -11.93 20.91
CA ILE A 46 -17.62 -13.23 20.95
C ILE A 46 -16.91 -13.50 19.62
N GLU A 47 -17.53 -13.18 18.47
CA GLU A 47 -16.87 -13.31 17.16
C GLU A 47 -15.60 -12.47 17.06
N LYS A 48 -15.66 -11.22 17.53
CA LYS A 48 -14.49 -10.34 17.54
C LYS A 48 -13.36 -10.87 18.42
N ILE A 49 -13.68 -11.46 19.57
CA ILE A 49 -12.69 -12.07 20.46
C ILE A 49 -12.07 -13.32 19.80
N ILE A 50 -12.89 -14.17 19.17
CA ILE A 50 -12.40 -15.35 18.46
C ILE A 50 -11.44 -14.95 17.33
N ASP A 51 -11.84 -13.97 16.51
CA ASP A 51 -11.04 -13.51 15.37
C ASP A 51 -9.67 -13.00 15.84
N ALA A 52 -9.65 -12.12 16.84
CA ALA A 52 -8.41 -11.58 17.41
C ALA A 52 -7.51 -12.67 18.02
N SER A 53 -8.09 -13.59 18.80
CA SER A 53 -7.32 -14.68 19.44
C SER A 53 -6.80 -15.71 18.44
N VAL A 54 -7.51 -15.96 17.33
CA VAL A 54 -7.03 -16.85 16.26
C VAL A 54 -5.95 -16.16 15.45
N GLU A 55 -6.11 -14.88 15.12
CA GLU A 55 -5.13 -14.11 14.35
C GLU A 55 -3.77 -14.05 15.04
N GLU A 56 -3.74 -13.78 16.35
CA GLU A 56 -2.52 -13.79 17.16
C GLU A 56 -1.80 -15.15 17.10
N ILE A 57 -2.52 -16.25 17.36
CA ILE A 57 -1.90 -17.58 17.42
C ILE A 57 -1.51 -18.11 16.04
N VAL A 58 -2.31 -17.81 14.99
CA VAL A 58 -1.97 -18.22 13.62
C VAL A 58 -0.72 -17.47 13.14
N LEU A 59 -0.59 -16.17 13.47
CA LEU A 59 0.60 -15.38 13.18
C LEU A 59 1.85 -15.99 13.82
N ASP A 60 1.77 -16.37 15.11
CA ASP A 60 2.86 -17.03 15.84
C ASP A 60 3.20 -18.43 15.30
N SER A 61 2.23 -19.10 14.67
CA SER A 61 2.40 -20.45 14.10
C SER A 61 2.94 -20.49 12.66
N LYS A 62 3.15 -19.33 12.02
CA LYS A 62 3.77 -19.29 10.69
C LYS A 62 5.18 -19.87 10.73
N THR A 63 5.53 -20.68 9.74
CA THR A 63 6.92 -21.17 9.64
C THR A 63 7.87 -19.98 9.42
N PRO A 64 9.15 -20.08 9.81
CA PRO A 64 10.13 -19.04 9.51
C PRO A 64 10.20 -18.69 8.02
N GLU A 65 9.95 -19.65 7.14
CA GLU A 65 9.86 -19.46 5.69
C GLU A 65 8.63 -18.63 5.30
N GLU A 66 7.45 -18.94 5.84
CA GLU A 66 6.23 -18.13 5.60
C GLU A 66 6.39 -16.69 6.11
N GLN A 67 7.02 -16.50 7.27
CA GLN A 67 7.32 -15.17 7.80
C GLN A 67 8.36 -14.43 6.94
N ARG A 68 9.30 -15.15 6.31
CA ARG A 68 10.26 -14.57 5.36
C ARG A 68 9.56 -14.19 4.05
N ASN A 69 8.74 -15.06 3.50
CA ASN A 69 8.01 -14.82 2.25
C ASN A 69 7.07 -13.61 2.40
N GLN A 70 6.30 -13.54 3.48
CA GLN A 70 5.44 -12.38 3.74
C GLN A 70 6.24 -11.07 3.88
N ARG A 71 7.39 -11.11 4.55
CA ARG A 71 8.28 -9.93 4.63
C ARG A 71 8.82 -9.55 3.25
N GLN A 72 9.17 -10.53 2.43
CA GLN A 72 9.65 -10.32 1.06
C GLN A 72 8.55 -9.71 0.18
N ASP A 73 7.32 -10.22 0.25
CA ASP A 73 6.18 -9.69 -0.51
C ASP A 73 5.85 -8.25 -0.10
N ASN A 74 5.83 -7.97 1.21
CA ASN A 74 5.65 -6.61 1.72
C ASN A 74 6.74 -5.65 1.23
N LEU A 75 8.00 -6.10 1.20
CA LEU A 75 9.11 -5.31 0.68
C LEU A 75 8.97 -5.07 -0.83
N LEU A 76 8.60 -6.09 -1.61
CA LEU A 76 8.35 -5.96 -3.06
C LEU A 76 7.22 -4.98 -3.37
N GLN A 77 6.16 -5.00 -2.55
CA GLN A 77 5.06 -4.04 -2.69
C GLN A 77 5.51 -2.60 -2.40
N GLN A 78 6.28 -2.39 -1.32
CA GLN A 78 6.85 -1.07 -1.00
C GLN A 78 7.80 -0.58 -2.10
N VAL A 79 8.66 -1.45 -2.64
CA VAL A 79 9.55 -1.12 -3.76
C VAL A 79 8.74 -0.70 -4.98
N SER A 80 7.67 -1.42 -5.32
CA SER A 80 6.81 -1.06 -6.45
C SER A 80 6.12 0.29 -6.25
N GLN A 81 5.63 0.57 -5.03
CA GLN A 81 5.02 1.86 -4.70
C GLN A 81 6.02 3.01 -4.78
N LEU A 82 7.24 2.81 -4.27
CA LEU A 82 8.32 3.80 -4.36
C LEU A 82 8.75 4.04 -5.81
N GLN A 83 8.85 2.98 -6.61
CA GLN A 83 9.16 3.09 -8.04
C GLN A 83 8.11 3.95 -8.77
N ALA A 84 6.82 3.71 -8.50
CA ALA A 84 5.72 4.49 -9.06
C ALA A 84 5.80 5.98 -8.64
N GLN A 85 6.07 6.26 -7.37
CA GLN A 85 6.25 7.63 -6.88
C GLN A 85 7.45 8.33 -7.53
N VAL A 86 8.58 7.63 -7.70
CA VAL A 86 9.76 8.18 -8.37
C VAL A 86 9.46 8.52 -9.83
N THR A 87 8.75 7.64 -10.54
CA THR A 87 8.32 7.91 -11.92
C THR A 87 7.41 9.12 -12.00
N GLN A 88 6.43 9.23 -11.09
CA GLN A 88 5.53 10.37 -11.03
C GLN A 88 6.28 11.69 -10.75
N LEU A 89 7.13 11.72 -9.72
CA LEU A 89 7.91 12.90 -9.36
C LEU A 89 8.88 13.33 -10.47
N THR A 90 9.44 12.35 -11.19
CA THR A 90 10.31 12.62 -12.35
C THR A 90 9.52 13.31 -13.46
N ALA A 91 8.33 12.82 -13.78
CA ALA A 91 7.46 13.44 -14.78
C ALA A 91 7.02 14.85 -14.38
N GLU A 92 6.64 15.05 -13.11
CA GLU A 92 6.28 16.36 -12.57
C GLU A 92 7.46 17.35 -12.66
N LYS A 93 8.68 16.91 -12.31
CA LYS A 93 9.88 17.73 -12.43
C LYS A 93 10.13 18.16 -13.88
N THR A 94 10.06 17.24 -14.85
CA THR A 94 10.24 17.58 -16.27
C THR A 94 9.18 18.56 -16.76
N ASN A 95 7.93 18.41 -16.32
CA ASN A 95 6.86 19.35 -16.67
C ASN A 95 7.14 20.76 -16.11
N LEU A 96 7.57 20.86 -14.85
CA LEU A 96 7.92 22.14 -14.21
C LEU A 96 9.13 22.80 -14.89
N GLU A 97 10.15 22.03 -15.26
CA GLU A 97 11.31 22.53 -16.02
C GLU A 97 10.89 23.10 -17.39
N ASN A 98 9.97 22.43 -18.09
CA ASN A 98 9.42 22.93 -19.35
C ASN A 98 8.59 24.21 -19.17
N GLN A 99 7.75 24.28 -18.13
CA GLN A 99 6.99 25.49 -17.81
C GLN A 99 7.91 26.66 -17.48
N LYS A 100 8.97 26.42 -16.71
CA LYS A 100 9.98 27.44 -16.40
C LYS A 100 10.63 27.97 -17.68
N LEU A 101 11.04 27.09 -18.59
CA LEU A 101 11.65 27.50 -19.86
C LEU A 101 10.70 28.35 -20.72
N GLN A 102 9.43 27.98 -20.79
CA GLN A 102 8.41 28.76 -21.51
C GLN A 102 8.21 30.15 -20.90
N LEU A 103 8.15 30.25 -19.57
CA LEU A 103 8.05 31.53 -18.87
C LEU A 103 9.28 32.41 -19.10
N GLU A 104 10.49 31.84 -19.06
CA GLU A 104 11.74 32.56 -19.35
C GLU A 104 11.74 33.12 -20.79
N GLN A 105 11.28 32.33 -21.77
CA GLN A 105 11.13 32.79 -23.15
C GLN A 105 10.12 33.93 -23.29
N GLN A 106 8.95 33.82 -22.64
CA GLN A 106 7.94 34.88 -22.63
C GLN A 106 8.47 36.18 -22.03
N ILE A 107 9.18 36.09 -20.90
CA ILE A 107 9.84 37.25 -20.26
C ILE A 107 10.83 37.91 -21.21
N GLN A 108 11.64 37.11 -21.91
CA GLN A 108 12.61 37.63 -22.88
C GLN A 108 11.92 38.37 -24.04
N THR A 109 10.84 37.80 -24.59
CA THR A 109 10.05 38.45 -25.66
C THR A 109 9.45 39.78 -25.19
N ILE A 110 8.87 39.81 -23.99
CA ILE A 110 8.31 41.04 -23.41
C ILE A 110 9.40 42.09 -23.20
N SER A 111 10.55 41.71 -22.63
CA SER A 111 11.68 42.61 -22.41
C SER A 111 12.17 43.27 -23.71
N SER A 112 12.32 42.49 -24.78
CA SER A 112 12.69 43.00 -26.10
C SER A 112 11.65 43.94 -26.72
N ALA A 113 10.35 43.66 -26.52
CA ALA A 113 9.25 44.51 -26.99
C ALA A 113 9.14 45.84 -26.21
N VAL A 114 9.45 45.84 -24.92
CA VAL A 114 9.42 47.05 -24.08
C VAL A 114 10.63 47.96 -24.34
N GLN A 115 11.76 47.41 -24.79
CA GLN A 115 12.94 48.21 -25.19
C GLN A 115 12.77 48.95 -26.53
N THR A 116 11.74 48.64 -27.34
CA THR A 116 11.64 49.10 -28.74
C THR A 116 10.84 50.38 -29.05
N PRO A 117 10.23 51.14 -28.12
CA PRO A 117 9.72 52.49 -28.44
C PRO A 117 10.39 53.59 -27.60
N GLN A 118 11.69 53.82 -27.75
CA GLN A 118 12.36 55.05 -27.27
C GLN A 118 13.28 55.72 -28.31
N ASN A 119 13.40 55.22 -29.55
CA ASN A 119 14.40 55.76 -30.49
C ASN A 119 13.89 55.98 -31.91
N THR A 120 12.75 56.65 -32.07
CA THR A 120 12.26 57.10 -33.40
C THR A 120 11.70 58.53 -33.45
N ASN A 121 12.11 59.42 -32.54
CA ASN A 121 11.91 60.88 -32.73
C ASN A 121 13.25 61.59 -32.96
N ALA A 122 13.92 61.21 -34.03
CA ALA A 122 14.98 62.02 -34.64
C ALA A 122 14.72 62.10 -36.15
N ILE A 123 13.73 62.90 -36.56
CA ILE A 123 13.68 63.40 -37.94
C ILE A 123 13.40 64.91 -37.88
N GLN A 124 14.40 65.64 -38.37
CA GLN A 124 14.46 67.07 -38.66
C GLN A 124 13.38 67.49 -39.65
N THR A 125 12.90 68.74 -39.54
CA THR A 125 12.34 69.63 -40.59
C THR A 125 12.02 70.94 -39.85
N VAL A 126 12.38 72.16 -40.26
CA VAL A 126 12.92 72.77 -41.49
C VAL A 126 13.84 73.92 -41.05
#